data_AF-A0AAN7UAE9-F1
#
_entry.id   AF-A0AAN7UAE9-F1
#
_cell.length_a   1.000
_cell.length_b   1.000
_cell.length_c   1.000
_cell.angle_alpha   90.00
_cell.angle_beta   90.00
_cell.angle_gamma   90.00
#
_symmetry.space_group_name_H-M   'P 1'
#
loop_
_entity.id
_entity.type
_entity.pdbx_description
1 polymer ?
#
loop_
_entity_poly.entity_id
_entity_poly.type
_entity_poly.pdbx_seq_one_letter_code
_entity_poly.pdbx_strand_id
1 'polypeptide(L)'
;MPQNVGILPPYDEASTGQNYLYLVEMSSIVSLYTAIWNANARNNRGHPQPYNISNAQEAALAFADMADSAYNVMVGPLAGLFNFSSGVQTTFSKEMSKTSIHLEFLAELFKGFSLTKPALMQLDGILTNFVSSLGTINIETGRTNQTVDQTLRINQVMRLNISGDEQNPVWVYQPRTRIVYMHIDDSTWHWATNKAEHTSNTFNMRYVIVDCDLNVNKYLASKNNLDNVFKTVSGKSMEEYGQMINPSPVRSHA
;
A
#
# COMPACT_ATOMS: atom_id res chain seq x y z
N MET A 1 6.14 -0.19 -8.24
CA MET A 1 6.25 0.68 -7.05
C MET A 1 5.09 0.36 -6.11
N PRO A 2 5.30 0.41 -4.79
CA PRO A 2 4.21 0.22 -3.82
C PRO A 2 3.14 1.27 -4.05
N GLN A 3 1.88 0.85 -4.05
CA GLN A 3 0.77 1.76 -4.27
C GLN A 3 0.47 2.51 -2.97
N ASN A 4 0.33 3.84 -3.05
CA ASN A 4 -0.18 4.63 -1.94
C ASN A 4 -1.60 5.09 -2.28
N VAL A 5 -2.51 4.86 -1.35
CA VAL A 5 -3.90 5.26 -1.43
C VAL A 5 -4.18 6.18 -0.26
N GLY A 6 -4.62 7.40 -0.54
CA GLY A 6 -5.11 8.33 0.48
C GLY A 6 -6.60 8.15 0.71
N ILE A 7 -7.03 8.07 1.96
CA ILE A 7 -8.45 8.13 2.34
C ILE A 7 -8.63 9.33 3.26
N LEU A 8 -9.41 10.31 2.81
CA LEU A 8 -9.87 11.39 3.67
C LEU A 8 -11.03 10.88 4.53
N PRO A 9 -10.98 11.13 5.84
CA PRO A 9 -12.10 10.83 6.71
C PRO A 9 -13.32 11.72 6.40
N PRO A 10 -14.52 11.35 6.88
CA PRO A 10 -15.76 12.08 6.61
C PRO A 10 -15.95 13.32 7.49
N TYR A 11 -15.06 13.55 8.46
CA TYR A 11 -15.15 14.65 9.44
C TYR A 11 -14.24 15.82 9.06
N ASP A 12 -14.75 17.03 9.31
CA ASP A 12 -14.06 18.29 9.03
C ASP A 12 -13.46 18.87 10.31
N GLU A 13 -12.23 18.46 10.60
CA GLU A 13 -11.52 18.80 11.84
C GLU A 13 -10.14 19.33 11.49
N ALA A 14 -9.76 20.47 12.07
CA ALA A 14 -8.55 21.20 11.66
C ALA A 14 -7.28 20.34 11.76
N SER A 15 -7.18 19.47 12.77
CA SER A 15 -6.04 18.58 12.97
C SER A 15 -5.97 17.43 11.94
N THR A 16 -7.08 17.09 11.29
CA THR A 16 -7.17 15.98 10.34
C THR A 16 -6.35 16.26 9.08
N GLY A 17 -6.48 17.45 8.49
CA GLY A 17 -5.72 17.81 7.30
C GLY A 17 -4.22 17.79 7.56
N GLN A 18 -3.80 18.32 8.71
CA GLN A 18 -2.40 18.34 9.11
C GLN A 18 -1.85 16.93 9.39
N ASN A 19 -2.61 16.08 10.07
CA ASN A 19 -2.21 14.70 10.33
C ASN A 19 -2.13 13.87 9.05
N TYR A 20 -3.03 14.11 8.09
CA TYR A 20 -2.94 13.50 6.77
C TYR A 20 -1.69 13.96 6.03
N LEU A 21 -1.35 15.25 6.10
CA LEU A 21 -0.11 15.78 5.50
C LEU A 21 1.14 15.10 6.07
N TYR A 22 1.18 14.80 7.37
CA TYR A 22 2.30 14.03 7.95
C TYR A 22 2.44 12.64 7.33
N LEU A 23 1.34 11.97 6.98
CA LEU A 23 1.39 10.68 6.26
C LEU A 23 1.88 10.85 4.82
N VAL A 24 1.50 11.94 4.15
CA VAL A 24 1.97 12.28 2.81
C VAL A 24 3.48 12.51 2.82
N GLU A 25 3.99 13.29 3.77
CA GLU A 25 5.43 13.53 3.94
C GLU A 25 6.17 12.24 4.29
N MET A 26 5.61 11.41 5.18
CA MET A 26 6.20 10.11 5.52
C MET A 26 6.26 9.16 4.32
N SER A 27 5.28 9.20 3.40
CA SER A 27 5.29 8.38 2.19
C SER A 27 6.55 8.63 1.33
N SER A 28 7.11 9.83 1.36
CA SER A 28 8.37 10.17 0.69
C SER A 28 9.55 9.43 1.31
N ILE A 29 9.69 9.47 2.63
CA ILE A 29 10.75 8.75 3.36
C ILE A 29 10.60 7.25 3.15
N VAL A 30 9.38 6.73 3.26
CA VAL A 30 9.13 5.31 3.04
C VAL A 30 9.51 4.91 1.61
N SER A 31 9.23 5.74 0.61
CA SER A 31 9.63 5.49 -0.79
C SER A 31 11.15 5.49 -0.97
N LEU A 32 11.87 6.44 -0.36
CA LEU A 32 13.33 6.49 -0.39
C LEU A 32 13.94 5.24 0.24
N TYR A 33 13.51 4.88 1.45
CA TYR A 33 14.02 3.69 2.13
C TYR A 33 13.65 2.41 1.38
N THR A 34 12.48 2.34 0.74
CA THR A 34 12.08 1.20 -0.11
C THR A 34 13.06 1.05 -1.28
N ALA A 35 13.45 2.15 -1.94
CA ALA A 35 14.42 2.11 -3.03
C ALA A 35 15.82 1.65 -2.55
N ILE A 36 16.27 2.14 -1.39
CA ILE A 36 17.55 1.74 -0.78
C ILE A 36 17.53 0.25 -0.43
N TRP A 37 16.47 -0.23 0.23
CA TRP A 37 16.32 -1.62 0.60
C TRP A 37 16.28 -2.55 -0.61
N ASN A 38 15.53 -2.16 -1.65
CA ASN A 38 15.46 -2.94 -2.89
C ASN A 38 16.82 -3.02 -3.58
N ALA A 39 17.58 -1.91 -3.63
CA ALA A 39 18.94 -1.91 -4.17
C ALA A 39 19.88 -2.83 -3.37
N ASN A 40 19.79 -2.82 -2.04
CA ASN A 40 20.59 -3.70 -1.19
C ASN A 40 20.20 -5.18 -1.35
N ALA A 41 18.89 -5.49 -1.42
CA ALA A 41 18.40 -6.85 -1.63
C ALA A 41 18.92 -7.44 -2.96
N ARG A 42 18.87 -6.65 -4.04
CA ARG A 42 19.42 -7.00 -5.35
C ARG A 42 20.91 -7.28 -5.31
N ASN A 43 21.70 -6.41 -4.68
CA ASN A 43 23.14 -6.60 -4.51
C ASN A 43 23.46 -7.89 -3.74
N ASN A 44 22.74 -8.15 -2.64
CA ASN A 44 22.97 -9.34 -1.80
C ASN A 44 22.63 -10.66 -2.52
N ARG A 45 21.73 -10.62 -3.51
CA ARG A 45 21.37 -11.77 -4.35
C ARG A 45 22.26 -11.94 -5.58
N GLY A 46 23.32 -11.15 -5.71
CA GLY A 46 24.23 -11.20 -6.85
C GLY A 46 23.66 -10.60 -8.14
N HIS A 47 22.61 -9.78 -8.04
CA HIS A 47 21.94 -9.15 -9.17
C HIS A 47 21.95 -7.61 -9.08
N PRO A 48 23.13 -6.96 -9.12
CA PRO A 48 23.25 -5.51 -8.88
C PRO A 48 22.58 -4.65 -9.96
N GLN A 49 22.30 -5.22 -11.13
CA GLN A 49 21.68 -4.51 -12.24
C GLN A 49 20.14 -4.47 -12.09
N PRO A 50 19.48 -3.45 -12.67
CA PRO A 50 18.02 -3.43 -12.77
C PRO A 50 17.46 -4.67 -13.46
N TYR A 51 16.33 -5.16 -12.95
CA TYR A 51 15.59 -6.25 -13.57
C TYR A 51 15.10 -5.86 -14.97
N ASN A 52 15.22 -6.77 -15.92
CA ASN A 52 14.59 -6.66 -17.21
C ASN A 52 13.11 -7.06 -17.11
N ILE A 53 12.22 -6.07 -16.99
CA ILE A 53 10.77 -6.30 -16.88
C ILE A 53 10.13 -6.92 -18.14
N SER A 54 10.86 -6.99 -19.26
CA SER A 54 10.42 -7.74 -20.45
C SER A 54 10.66 -9.24 -20.30
N ASN A 55 11.54 -9.65 -19.38
CA ASN A 55 11.72 -11.04 -18.98
C ASN A 55 10.74 -11.33 -17.82
N ALA A 56 9.91 -12.34 -18.03
CA ALA A 56 8.86 -12.71 -17.09
C ALA A 56 9.36 -13.12 -15.69
N GLN A 57 10.44 -13.90 -15.62
CA GLN A 57 11.01 -14.34 -14.34
C GLN A 57 11.62 -13.17 -13.59
N GLU A 58 12.33 -12.29 -14.30
CA GLU A 58 12.90 -11.08 -13.70
C GLU A 58 11.82 -10.08 -13.28
N ALA A 59 10.71 -10.01 -14.01
CA ALA A 59 9.55 -9.20 -13.62
C ALA A 59 8.93 -9.68 -12.31
N ALA A 60 8.66 -10.98 -12.16
CA ALA A 60 8.12 -11.55 -10.92
C ALA A 60 9.05 -11.31 -9.72
N LEU A 61 10.36 -11.50 -9.90
CA LEU A 61 11.37 -11.20 -8.88
C LEU A 61 11.43 -9.71 -8.54
N ALA A 62 11.29 -8.83 -9.54
CA ALA A 62 11.24 -7.39 -9.31
C ALA A 62 10.02 -6.98 -8.46
N PHE A 63 8.86 -7.60 -8.70
CA PHE A 63 7.65 -7.36 -7.90
C PHE A 63 7.82 -7.86 -6.47
N ALA A 64 8.29 -9.09 -6.29
CA ALA A 64 8.59 -9.64 -4.97
C ALA A 64 9.56 -8.76 -4.18
N ASP A 65 10.70 -8.40 -4.77
CA ASP A 65 11.71 -7.60 -4.06
C ASP A 65 11.22 -6.19 -3.74
N MET A 66 10.36 -5.63 -4.59
CA MET A 66 9.74 -4.33 -4.32
C MET A 66 8.70 -4.43 -3.20
N ALA A 67 7.84 -5.45 -3.23
CA ALA A 67 6.81 -5.68 -2.23
C ALA A 67 7.42 -5.96 -0.85
N ASP A 68 8.42 -6.84 -0.80
CA ASP A 68 9.19 -7.20 0.39
C ASP A 68 9.89 -5.98 0.97
N SER A 69 10.61 -5.22 0.13
CA SER A 69 11.30 -4.01 0.58
C SER A 69 10.30 -3.00 1.13
N ALA A 70 9.14 -2.87 0.49
CA ALA A 70 8.12 -1.92 0.90
C ALA A 70 7.47 -2.27 2.24
N TYR A 71 7.26 -3.55 2.51
CA TYR A 71 6.77 -4.04 3.78
C TYR A 71 7.86 -3.89 4.86
N ASN A 72 9.05 -4.42 4.60
CA ASN A 72 10.13 -4.48 5.58
C ASN A 72 10.70 -3.12 5.99
N VAL A 73 10.64 -2.11 5.11
CA VAL A 73 11.05 -0.75 5.48
C VAL A 73 10.18 -0.17 6.59
N MET A 74 8.88 -0.45 6.56
CA MET A 74 7.94 0.02 7.58
C MET A 74 8.21 -0.70 8.90
N VAL A 75 8.29 -2.03 8.88
CA VAL A 75 8.48 -2.85 10.09
C VAL A 75 9.94 -2.92 10.59
N GLY A 76 10.89 -2.35 9.84
CA GLY A 76 12.32 -2.34 10.17
C GLY A 76 12.84 -0.93 10.48
N PRO A 77 13.55 -0.27 9.55
CA PRO A 77 14.22 1.02 9.81
C PRO A 77 13.27 2.14 10.22
N LEU A 78 12.02 2.14 9.75
CA LEU A 78 11.04 3.16 10.12
C LEU A 78 10.18 2.76 11.31
N ALA A 79 10.39 1.57 11.90
CA ALA A 79 9.58 1.09 13.01
C ALA A 79 9.64 2.00 14.25
N GLY A 80 10.73 2.75 14.42
CA GLY A 80 10.84 3.73 15.51
C GLY A 80 9.83 4.88 15.43
N LEU A 81 9.29 5.17 14.24
CA LEU A 81 8.36 6.27 13.96
C LEU A 81 6.89 5.83 13.97
N PHE A 82 6.61 4.53 13.99
CA PHE A 82 5.25 3.99 13.96
C PHE A 82 4.99 3.08 15.18
N ASN A 83 3.74 3.03 15.61
CA ASN A 83 3.23 1.98 16.49
C ASN A 83 2.48 0.96 15.62
N PHE A 84 2.77 -0.33 15.78
CA PHE A 84 2.24 -1.37 14.90
C PHE A 84 1.16 -2.19 15.59
N SER A 85 0.11 -2.55 14.86
CA SER A 85 -0.78 -3.64 15.25
C SER A 85 -0.12 -5.00 14.95
N SER A 86 -0.61 -6.06 15.59
CA SER A 86 -0.26 -7.42 15.19
C SER A 86 -0.84 -7.71 13.80
N GLY A 87 0.01 -8.12 12.85
CA GLY A 87 -0.43 -8.63 11.55
C GLY A 87 -0.80 -10.11 11.64
N VAL A 88 -1.99 -10.47 11.15
CA VAL A 88 -2.40 -11.88 10.99
C VAL A 88 -2.42 -12.21 9.52
N GLN A 89 -1.72 -13.27 9.13
CA GLN A 89 -1.79 -13.79 7.76
C GLN A 89 -3.16 -14.41 7.53
N THR A 90 -3.86 -13.90 6.52
CA THR A 90 -5.18 -14.37 6.10
C THR A 90 -5.05 -15.01 4.72
N THR A 91 -5.80 -16.10 4.51
CA THR A 91 -5.90 -16.75 3.20
C THR A 91 -7.27 -16.44 2.61
N PHE A 92 -7.29 -16.00 1.36
CA PHE A 92 -8.48 -15.72 0.58
C PHE A 92 -8.52 -16.68 -0.61
N SER A 93 -9.61 -17.44 -0.71
CA SER A 93 -9.88 -18.37 -1.81
C SER A 93 -11.37 -18.31 -2.13
N LYS A 94 -11.72 -17.78 -3.30
CA LYS A 94 -13.12 -17.61 -3.71
C LYS A 94 -13.28 -17.75 -5.22
N GLU A 95 -14.29 -18.50 -5.65
CA GLU A 95 -14.70 -18.55 -7.05
C GLU A 95 -15.38 -17.22 -7.43
N MET A 96 -14.90 -16.62 -8.51
CA MET A 96 -15.40 -15.34 -8.98
C MET A 96 -15.36 -15.26 -10.51
N SER A 97 -16.28 -14.48 -11.08
CA SER A 97 -16.21 -14.12 -12.49
C SER A 97 -15.22 -12.97 -12.67
N LYS A 98 -14.64 -12.90 -13.87
CA LYS A 98 -13.71 -11.82 -14.24
C LYS A 98 -14.28 -10.41 -14.06
N THR A 99 -15.59 -10.26 -14.24
CA THR A 99 -16.31 -8.99 -14.06
C THR A 99 -16.48 -8.59 -12.60
N SER A 100 -16.35 -9.54 -11.66
CA SER A 100 -16.57 -9.32 -10.23
C SER A 100 -15.26 -9.28 -9.43
N ILE A 101 -14.12 -9.70 -10.00
CA ILE A 101 -12.81 -9.75 -9.31
C ILE A 101 -12.52 -8.42 -8.63
N HIS A 102 -12.58 -7.33 -9.39
CA HIS A 102 -12.23 -6.00 -8.93
C HIS A 102 -13.02 -5.56 -7.69
N LEU A 103 -14.35 -5.65 -7.76
CA LEU A 103 -15.24 -5.22 -6.68
C LEU A 103 -15.14 -6.14 -5.46
N GLU A 104 -15.06 -7.45 -5.65
CA GLU A 104 -14.96 -8.43 -4.55
C GLU A 104 -13.61 -8.34 -3.84
N PHE A 105 -12.52 -8.17 -4.61
CA PHE A 105 -11.18 -7.96 -4.07
C PHE A 105 -11.08 -6.65 -3.29
N LEU A 106 -11.60 -5.56 -3.85
CA LEU A 106 -11.69 -4.28 -3.16
C LEU A 106 -12.54 -4.35 -1.89
N ALA A 107 -13.69 -5.02 -1.96
CA ALA A 107 -14.55 -5.19 -0.81
C ALA A 107 -13.83 -5.95 0.32
N GLU A 108 -13.04 -6.98 -0.01
CA GLU A 108 -12.24 -7.72 0.98
C GLU A 108 -11.14 -6.83 1.58
N LEU A 109 -10.30 -6.20 0.75
CA LEU A 109 -9.18 -5.37 1.22
C LEU A 109 -9.62 -4.15 2.02
N PHE A 110 -10.76 -3.56 1.66
CA PHE A 110 -11.27 -2.34 2.26
C PHE A 110 -12.43 -2.56 3.24
N LYS A 111 -12.80 -3.81 3.56
CA LYS A 111 -13.90 -4.14 4.47
C LYS A 111 -13.84 -3.39 5.80
N GLY A 112 -12.63 -3.18 6.33
CA GLY A 112 -12.40 -2.49 7.60
C GLY A 112 -12.38 -0.96 7.54
N PHE A 113 -12.70 -0.35 6.40
CA PHE A 113 -12.69 1.12 6.22
C PHE A 113 -14.08 1.74 6.10
N SER A 114 -15.14 0.92 6.13
CA SER A 114 -16.54 1.37 5.96
C SER A 114 -16.72 2.31 4.75
N LEU A 115 -16.08 1.98 3.62
CA LEU A 115 -16.13 2.82 2.43
C LEU A 115 -17.50 2.72 1.75
N THR A 116 -17.99 3.87 1.29
CA THR A 116 -19.21 3.93 0.48
C THR A 116 -18.97 3.33 -0.90
N LYS A 117 -20.04 2.89 -1.56
CA LYS A 117 -19.98 2.37 -2.94
C LYS A 117 -19.30 3.36 -3.92
N PRO A 118 -19.56 4.68 -3.87
CA PRO A 118 -18.82 5.64 -4.69
C PRO A 118 -17.31 5.70 -4.38
N ALA A 119 -16.92 5.61 -3.11
CA ALA A 119 -15.50 5.59 -2.72
C ALA A 119 -14.82 4.29 -3.21
N LEU A 120 -15.51 3.15 -3.12
CA LEU A 120 -15.05 1.90 -3.71
C LEU A 120 -14.89 1.99 -5.24
N MET A 121 -15.79 2.70 -5.94
CA MET A 121 -15.65 2.94 -7.39
C MET A 121 -14.48 3.88 -7.73
N GLN A 122 -14.19 4.87 -6.89
CA GLN A 122 -12.99 5.70 -7.08
C GLN A 122 -11.70 4.91 -6.89
N LEU A 123 -11.66 4.05 -5.85
CA LEU A 123 -10.56 3.11 -5.64
C LEU A 123 -10.44 2.12 -6.79
N ASP A 124 -11.56 1.64 -7.33
CA ASP A 124 -11.58 0.78 -8.51
C ASP A 124 -10.98 1.47 -9.74
N GLY A 125 -11.27 2.75 -9.97
CA GLY A 125 -10.63 3.52 -11.04
C GLY A 125 -9.10 3.63 -10.87
N ILE A 126 -8.63 3.90 -9.64
CA ILE A 126 -7.20 4.00 -9.33
C ILE A 126 -6.50 2.64 -9.54
N LEU A 127 -7.10 1.55 -9.05
CA LEU A 127 -6.55 0.21 -9.22
C LEU A 127 -6.68 -0.30 -10.66
N THR A 128 -7.71 0.07 -11.40
CA THR A 128 -7.87 -0.29 -12.83
C THR A 128 -6.77 0.35 -13.69
N ASN A 129 -6.43 1.61 -13.43
CA ASN A 129 -5.30 2.27 -14.10
C ASN A 129 -3.97 1.58 -13.76
N PHE A 130 -3.82 1.11 -12.53
CA PHE A 130 -2.65 0.34 -12.11
C PHE A 130 -2.58 -1.04 -12.77
N VAL A 131 -3.66 -1.83 -12.73
CA VAL A 131 -3.74 -3.15 -13.39
C VAL A 131 -3.55 -3.01 -14.91
N SER A 132 -4.08 -1.96 -15.53
CA SER A 132 -3.88 -1.68 -16.95
C SER A 132 -2.41 -1.38 -17.26
N SER A 133 -1.71 -0.70 -16.37
CA SER A 133 -0.28 -0.43 -16.48
C SER A 133 0.55 -1.72 -16.28
N LEU A 134 0.10 -2.61 -15.39
CA LEU A 134 0.73 -3.91 -15.13
C LEU A 134 0.45 -4.96 -16.21
N GLY A 135 -0.70 -4.90 -16.90
CA GLY A 135 -1.05 -5.82 -17.99
C GLY A 135 -0.14 -5.75 -19.21
N THR A 136 0.79 -4.79 -19.23
CA THR A 136 1.89 -4.72 -20.22
C THR A 136 3.07 -5.61 -19.87
N ILE A 137 3.14 -6.12 -18.63
CA ILE A 137 4.25 -6.91 -18.11
C ILE A 137 3.87 -8.39 -18.21
N ASN A 138 4.60 -9.13 -19.04
CA ASN A 138 4.35 -10.55 -19.26
C ASN A 138 5.00 -11.36 -18.13
N ILE A 139 4.24 -12.14 -17.37
CA ILE A 139 4.74 -13.06 -16.33
C ILE A 139 4.49 -14.49 -16.82
N GLU A 140 5.53 -15.32 -16.86
CA GLU A 140 5.50 -16.70 -17.39
C GLU A 140 5.00 -17.63 -16.28
N THR A 141 3.87 -18.27 -16.56
CA THR A 141 3.22 -19.23 -15.68
C THR A 141 3.65 -20.64 -16.06
N GLY A 142 4.73 -21.13 -15.44
CA GLY A 142 5.30 -22.44 -15.80
C GLY A 142 5.81 -23.29 -14.65
N ARG A 143 5.86 -22.76 -13.42
CA ARG A 143 6.32 -23.49 -12.23
C ARG A 143 5.32 -23.31 -11.08
N THR A 144 4.85 -24.43 -10.57
CA THR A 144 3.65 -24.59 -9.72
C THR A 144 3.74 -24.03 -8.29
N ASN A 145 4.53 -22.99 -8.01
CA ASN A 145 4.67 -22.41 -6.66
C ASN A 145 5.08 -20.93 -6.64
N GLN A 146 4.88 -20.18 -7.73
CA GLN A 146 5.24 -18.76 -7.78
C GLN A 146 4.05 -17.87 -7.39
N THR A 147 4.31 -16.83 -6.61
CA THR A 147 3.36 -15.78 -6.26
C THR A 147 3.77 -14.45 -6.89
N VAL A 148 2.79 -13.63 -7.23
CA VAL A 148 2.96 -12.23 -7.59
C VAL A 148 2.70 -11.41 -6.34
N ASP A 149 3.77 -10.90 -5.76
CA ASP A 149 3.71 -10.20 -4.49
C ASP A 149 3.50 -8.71 -4.69
N GLN A 150 2.66 -8.11 -3.85
CA GLN A 150 2.27 -6.71 -3.94
C GLN A 150 2.13 -6.10 -2.54
N THR A 151 2.53 -4.84 -2.41
CA THR A 151 2.34 -4.06 -1.18
C THR A 151 1.53 -2.81 -1.48
N LEU A 152 0.38 -2.70 -0.83
CA LEU A 152 -0.49 -1.53 -0.85
C LEU A 152 -0.40 -0.80 0.50
N ARG A 153 -0.28 0.52 0.45
CA ARG A 153 -0.26 1.39 1.63
C ARG A 153 -1.46 2.32 1.57
N ILE A 154 -2.24 2.35 2.64
CA ILE A 154 -3.46 3.13 2.72
C ILE A 154 -3.29 4.13 3.85
N ASN A 155 -3.11 5.40 3.49
CA ASN A 155 -2.95 6.51 4.43
C ASN A 155 -4.34 7.05 4.80
N GLN A 156 -4.64 7.09 6.08
CA GLN A 156 -5.89 7.62 6.63
C GLN A 156 -5.66 8.27 7.98
N VAL A 157 -6.55 9.16 8.40
CA VAL A 157 -6.58 9.67 9.76
C VAL A 157 -7.76 9.02 10.46
N MET A 158 -7.50 8.26 11.54
CA MET A 158 -8.50 7.57 12.34
C MET A 158 -9.02 8.45 13.47
N ARG A 159 -10.32 8.43 13.73
CA ARG A 159 -10.93 9.06 14.91
C ARG A 159 -11.00 8.04 16.04
N LEU A 160 -10.31 8.31 17.14
CA LEU A 160 -10.24 7.43 18.32
C LEU A 160 -10.87 8.12 19.54
N ASN A 161 -11.72 7.41 20.28
CA ASN A 161 -12.21 7.89 21.57
C ASN A 161 -11.21 7.48 22.66
N ILE A 162 -10.58 8.45 23.31
CA ILE A 162 -9.60 8.20 24.39
C ILE A 162 -10.20 8.33 25.79
N SER A 163 -11.46 8.76 25.90
CA SER A 163 -12.12 8.94 27.20
C SER A 163 -12.59 7.62 27.84
N GLY A 164 -12.83 6.58 27.01
CA GLY A 164 -13.51 5.36 27.45
C GLY A 164 -15.00 5.56 27.76
N ASP A 165 -15.53 6.78 27.61
CA ASP A 165 -16.94 7.11 27.78
C ASP A 165 -17.56 7.38 26.39
N GLU A 166 -18.61 6.64 26.06
CA GLU A 166 -19.36 6.85 24.81
C GLU A 166 -20.33 8.03 24.91
N GLN A 167 -20.70 8.46 26.11
CA GLN A 167 -21.62 9.57 26.34
C GLN A 167 -20.92 10.93 26.23
N ASN A 168 -19.65 11.01 26.67
CA ASN A 168 -18.81 12.20 26.57
C ASN A 168 -17.46 11.88 25.91
N PRO A 169 -17.45 11.53 24.62
CA PRO A 169 -16.24 11.09 23.95
C PRO A 169 -15.23 12.24 23.82
N VAL A 170 -13.98 11.95 24.19
CA VAL A 170 -12.83 12.79 23.83
C VAL A 170 -12.19 12.19 22.59
N TRP A 171 -12.36 12.88 21.46
CA TRP A 171 -11.85 12.43 20.18
C TRP A 171 -10.41 12.89 19.96
N VAL A 172 -9.58 11.96 19.51
CA VAL A 172 -8.26 12.26 18.93
C VAL A 172 -8.20 11.74 17.50
N TYR A 173 -7.44 12.45 16.67
CA TYR A 173 -7.29 12.16 15.26
C TYR A 173 -5.90 11.58 15.02
N GLN A 174 -5.82 10.25 14.85
CA GLN A 174 -4.56 9.51 14.75
C GLN A 174 -4.20 9.25 13.28
N PRO A 175 -3.08 9.78 12.76
CA PRO A 175 -2.57 9.39 11.46
C PRO A 175 -2.16 7.92 11.43
N ARG A 176 -2.72 7.15 10.49
CA ARG A 176 -2.52 5.71 10.32
C ARG A 176 -2.20 5.38 8.85
N THR A 177 -1.18 4.55 8.65
CA THR A 177 -0.95 3.85 7.39
C THR A 177 -1.33 2.39 7.58
N ARG A 178 -2.32 1.89 6.85
CA ARG A 178 -2.59 0.44 6.76
C ARG A 178 -1.76 -0.14 5.62
N ILE A 179 -0.93 -1.12 5.93
CA ILE A 179 -0.18 -1.88 4.94
C ILE A 179 -0.93 -3.16 4.66
N VAL A 180 -1.19 -3.43 3.39
CA VAL A 180 -1.70 -4.70 2.89
C VAL A 180 -0.59 -5.32 2.06
N TYR A 181 0.01 -6.39 2.58
CA TYR A 181 1.03 -7.16 1.89
C TYR A 181 0.41 -8.44 1.37
N MET A 182 0.48 -8.66 0.06
CA MET A 182 -0.28 -9.66 -0.67
C MET A 182 0.65 -10.59 -1.44
N HIS A 183 0.33 -11.87 -1.42
CA HIS A 183 0.94 -12.92 -2.21
C HIS A 183 -0.18 -13.56 -3.03
N ILE A 184 -0.29 -13.16 -4.30
CA ILE A 184 -1.32 -13.65 -5.22
C ILE A 184 -0.75 -14.84 -5.98
N ASP A 185 -1.49 -15.93 -6.08
CA ASP A 185 -1.02 -17.08 -6.86
C ASP A 185 -0.88 -16.70 -8.34
N ASP A 186 0.23 -17.06 -8.97
CA ASP A 186 0.56 -16.67 -10.35
C ASP A 186 -0.53 -17.09 -11.37
N SER A 187 -1.11 -18.29 -11.22
CA SER A 187 -2.23 -18.75 -12.05
C SER A 187 -3.48 -17.87 -11.92
N THR A 188 -3.76 -17.39 -10.71
CA THR A 188 -4.87 -16.48 -10.42
C THR A 188 -4.59 -15.10 -11.00
N TRP A 189 -3.38 -14.60 -10.82
CA TRP A 189 -2.94 -13.31 -11.37
C TRP A 189 -3.05 -13.29 -12.89
N HIS A 190 -2.56 -14.33 -13.56
CA HIS A 190 -2.62 -14.43 -15.01
C HIS A 190 -4.06 -14.49 -15.52
N TRP A 191 -4.92 -15.31 -14.89
CA TRP A 191 -6.34 -15.34 -15.24
C TRP A 191 -7.01 -13.97 -15.07
N ALA A 192 -6.72 -13.26 -13.98
CA ALA A 192 -7.28 -11.95 -13.67
C ALA A 192 -6.82 -10.85 -14.65
N THR A 193 -5.57 -10.92 -15.15
CA THR A 193 -4.96 -9.88 -15.99
C THR A 193 -5.03 -10.15 -17.50
N ASN A 194 -5.23 -11.41 -17.93
CA ASN A 194 -5.34 -11.76 -19.35
C ASN A 194 -6.61 -11.13 -19.98
N LYS A 195 -6.64 -10.89 -21.29
CA LYS A 195 -7.83 -10.37 -22.00
C LYS A 195 -8.83 -11.47 -22.40
N ALA A 196 -8.47 -12.75 -22.30
CA ALA A 196 -9.32 -13.89 -22.68
C ALA A 196 -10.56 -14.06 -21.78
N GLU A 197 -11.55 -14.79 -22.31
CA GLU A 197 -12.99 -14.85 -21.98
C GLU A 197 -13.42 -14.74 -20.50
N HIS A 198 -14.66 -14.27 -20.31
CA HIS A 198 -15.42 -14.11 -19.06
C HIS A 198 -15.74 -15.44 -18.35
N THR A 199 -14.74 -16.27 -18.13
CA THR A 199 -14.86 -17.53 -17.39
C THR A 199 -14.67 -17.28 -15.90
N SER A 200 -15.41 -18.02 -15.07
CA SER A 200 -15.18 -18.05 -13.62
C SER A 200 -13.91 -18.82 -13.29
N ASN A 201 -13.19 -18.38 -12.26
CA ASN A 201 -12.04 -19.11 -11.72
C ASN A 201 -11.96 -18.87 -10.20
N THR A 202 -11.22 -19.73 -9.51
CA THR A 202 -10.93 -19.52 -8.08
C THR A 202 -9.76 -18.57 -7.94
N PHE A 203 -10.01 -17.41 -7.31
CA PHE A 203 -8.98 -16.44 -6.98
C PHE A 203 -8.33 -16.81 -5.65
N ASN A 204 -7.04 -17.13 -5.67
CA ASN A 204 -6.26 -17.49 -4.49
C ASN A 204 -5.22 -16.41 -4.14
N MET A 205 -5.22 -15.99 -2.88
CA MET A 205 -4.27 -15.04 -2.34
C MET A 205 -4.02 -15.30 -0.85
N ARG A 206 -2.81 -15.04 -0.39
CA ARG A 206 -2.50 -14.85 1.03
C ARG A 206 -2.15 -13.39 1.27
N TYR A 207 -2.61 -12.81 2.36
CA TYR A 207 -2.30 -11.42 2.67
C TYR A 207 -2.11 -11.18 4.16
N VAL A 208 -1.34 -10.16 4.50
CA VAL A 208 -1.14 -9.66 5.85
C VAL A 208 -1.57 -8.20 5.88
N ILE A 209 -2.41 -7.84 6.85
CA ILE A 209 -2.76 -6.45 7.14
C ILE A 209 -2.04 -6.01 8.40
N VAL A 210 -1.34 -4.88 8.33
CA VAL A 210 -0.70 -4.25 9.48
C VAL A 210 -1.13 -2.79 9.54
N ASP A 211 -1.68 -2.36 10.67
CA ASP A 211 -1.95 -0.96 10.94
C ASP A 211 -0.72 -0.32 11.58
N CYS A 212 -0.26 0.79 11.00
CA CYS A 212 0.90 1.55 11.45
C CYS A 212 0.44 2.95 11.86
N ASP A 213 0.29 3.19 13.16
CA ASP A 213 -0.05 4.50 13.71
C ASP A 213 1.21 5.36 13.78
N LEU A 214 1.23 6.49 13.07
CA LEU A 214 2.36 7.40 13.10
C LEU A 214 2.49 8.03 14.49
N ASN A 215 3.66 7.88 15.11
CA ASN A 215 4.00 8.60 16.32
C ASN A 215 4.36 10.05 15.96
N VAL A 216 3.35 10.93 15.97
CA VAL A 216 3.48 12.33 15.54
C VAL A 216 4.60 13.05 16.29
N ASN A 217 4.76 12.82 17.60
CA ASN A 217 5.80 13.46 18.40
C ASN A 217 7.21 13.07 17.93
N LYS A 218 7.45 11.77 17.71
CA LYS A 218 8.75 11.29 17.20
C LYS A 218 9.00 11.75 15.77
N TYR A 219 7.96 11.75 14.95
CA TYR A 219 8.02 12.26 13.59
C TYR A 219 8.42 13.73 13.57
N LEU A 220 7.71 14.61 14.30
CA LEU A 220 8.00 16.03 14.36
C LEU A 220 9.40 16.34 14.89
N ALA A 221 9.86 15.59 15.90
CA ALA A 221 11.23 15.71 16.40
C ALA A 221 12.29 15.35 15.35
N SER A 222 11.96 14.48 14.39
CA SER A 222 12.86 14.02 13.34
C SER A 222 12.64 14.71 11.99
N LYS A 223 11.54 15.45 11.83
CA LYS A 223 11.03 15.96 10.54
C LYS A 223 12.08 16.74 9.77
N ASN A 224 12.73 17.71 10.41
CA ASN A 224 13.72 18.56 9.73
C ASN A 224 14.93 17.76 9.24
N ASN A 225 15.39 16.78 10.01
CA ASN A 225 16.50 15.93 9.60
C ASN A 225 16.10 15.02 8.44
N LEU A 226 14.90 14.43 8.51
CA LEU A 226 14.35 13.60 7.44
C LEU A 226 14.16 14.41 6.15
N ASP A 227 13.66 15.64 6.24
CA ASP A 227 13.47 16.52 5.09
C ASP A 227 14.81 16.89 4.45
N ASN A 228 15.79 17.26 5.26
CA ASN A 228 17.14 17.58 4.77
C ASN A 228 17.76 16.40 4.03
N VAL A 229 17.72 15.19 4.61
CA VAL A 229 18.24 13.97 3.97
C VAL A 229 17.50 13.71 2.65
N PHE A 230 16.17 13.78 2.67
CA PHE A 230 15.37 13.54 1.48
C PHE A 230 15.66 14.55 0.37
N LYS A 231 15.80 15.83 0.72
CA LYS A 231 16.13 16.92 -0.20
C LYS A 231 17.54 16.80 -0.77
N THR A 232 18.52 16.36 0.02
CA THR A 232 19.87 16.09 -0.47
C THR A 232 19.88 15.01 -1.55
N VAL A 233 19.05 13.97 -1.39
CA VAL A 233 19.03 12.84 -2.33
C VAL A 233 18.13 13.10 -3.55
N SER A 234 16.97 13.70 -3.35
CA SER A 234 15.93 13.82 -4.39
C SER A 234 15.85 15.19 -5.05
N GLY A 235 16.45 16.23 -4.45
CA GLY A 235 16.27 17.62 -4.84
C GLY A 235 14.89 18.22 -4.52
N LYS A 236 14.02 17.48 -3.82
CA LYS A 236 12.65 17.89 -3.45
C LYS A 236 12.44 17.82 -1.94
N SER A 237 11.51 18.60 -1.39
CA SER A 237 11.06 18.37 -0.01
C SER A 237 10.25 17.08 0.11
N MET A 238 10.10 16.57 1.33
CA MET A 238 9.22 15.42 1.58
C MET A 238 7.78 15.72 1.18
N GLU A 239 7.30 16.94 1.38
CA GLU A 239 5.95 17.34 1.02
C GLU A 239 5.75 17.34 -0.50
N GLU A 240 6.65 17.98 -1.24
CA GLU A 240 6.58 18.07 -2.70
C GLU A 240 6.53 16.69 -3.35
N TYR A 241 7.43 15.80 -2.95
CA TYR A 241 7.45 14.44 -3.49
C TYR A 241 6.24 13.62 -3.00
N GLY A 242 5.84 13.80 -1.74
CA GLY A 242 4.75 13.07 -1.13
C GLY A 242 3.43 13.32 -1.85
N GLN A 243 3.16 14.58 -2.21
CA GLN A 243 1.99 14.97 -2.99
C GLN A 243 2.01 14.37 -4.40
N MET A 244 3.19 14.23 -5.03
CA MET A 244 3.32 13.59 -6.35
C MET A 244 2.94 12.10 -6.32
N ILE A 245 3.29 11.38 -5.25
CA ILE A 245 3.08 9.93 -5.13
C ILE A 245 1.79 9.55 -4.39
N ASN A 246 1.03 10.53 -3.90
CA ASN A 246 -0.31 10.37 -3.31
C ASN A 246 -1.32 11.26 -4.04
N PRO A 247 -1.53 11.08 -5.37
CA PRO A 247 -2.43 11.94 -6.12
C PRO A 247 -3.88 11.70 -5.67
N SER A 248 -4.50 12.74 -5.09
CA SER A 248 -5.93 12.85 -4.75
C SER A 248 -6.48 11.78 -3.79
N PRO A 249 -6.63 12.09 -2.50
CA PRO A 249 -7.23 11.14 -1.56
C PRO A 249 -8.73 10.96 -1.80
N VAL A 250 -9.21 9.73 -1.62
CA VAL A 250 -10.61 9.33 -1.75
C VAL A 250 -11.37 9.79 -0.50
N ARG A 251 -12.52 10.46 -0.67
CA ARG A 251 -13.36 10.85 0.47
C ARG A 251 -14.15 9.64 0.97
N SER A 252 -13.95 9.27 2.23
CA SER A 252 -14.94 8.47 2.94
C SER A 252 -16.09 9.39 3.36
N HIS A 253 -17.33 8.94 3.16
CA HIS A 253 -18.52 9.60 3.67
C HIS A 253 -19.12 8.66 4.72
N ALA A 254 -19.40 9.20 5.92
CA ALA A 254 -20.12 8.49 6.97
C ALA A 254 -21.62 8.46 6.64
#